data_AF-A0A398CG93-F1
#
_entry.id   AF-A0A398CG93-F1
#
_cell.length_a   1.000
_cell.length_b   1.000
_cell.length_c   1.000
_cell.angle_alpha   90.00
_cell.angle_beta   90.00
_cell.angle_gamma   90.00
#
_symmetry.space_group_name_H-M   'P 1'
#
loop_
_entity.id
_entity.type
_entity.pdbx_description
1 polymer ?
#
loop_
_entity_poly.entity_id
_entity_poly.type
_entity_poly.pdbx_seq_one_letter_code
_entity_poly.pdbx_strand_id
1 'polypeptide(L)'
;MDGQDIDLKVLVGKRVRQLRKIQGWSQSELAFRADMQESYLAGMERADRNVTLDSLARVLTALGVEPIEVFRFGELEIGKGLEGKQAAIRLHAAFLDERSLEEVELIRRLAKDVMATIDSQKKKQE
;
A
#
# COMPACT_ATOMS: atom_id res chain seq x y z
N MET A 1 14.94 -4.85 -23.67
CA MET A 1 14.33 -4.02 -22.61
C MET A 1 13.24 -4.88 -21.99
N ASP A 2 13.60 -5.72 -21.02
CA ASP A 2 12.60 -6.47 -20.27
C ASP A 2 12.22 -5.63 -19.04
N GLY A 3 11.64 -4.46 -19.33
CA GLY A 3 11.01 -3.63 -18.32
C GLY A 3 9.61 -4.17 -18.13
N GLN A 4 9.32 -4.72 -16.95
CA GLN A 4 7.92 -4.95 -16.56
C GLN A 4 7.27 -3.56 -16.46
N ASP A 5 6.55 -3.16 -17.50
CA ASP A 5 5.77 -1.92 -17.47
C ASP A 5 4.75 -2.03 -16.33
N ILE A 6 4.87 -1.11 -15.37
CA ILE A 6 3.97 -1.04 -14.23
C ILE A 6 2.61 -0.57 -14.75
N ASP A 7 1.61 -1.46 -14.70
CA ASP A 7 0.22 -1.08 -14.95
C ASP A 7 -0.35 -0.33 -13.73
N LEU A 8 -0.07 0.97 -13.69
CA LEU A 8 -0.51 1.87 -12.61
C LEU A 8 -2.04 1.90 -12.47
N LYS A 9 -2.77 1.73 -13.59
CA LYS A 9 -4.23 1.75 -13.62
C LYS A 9 -4.80 0.56 -12.85
N VAL A 10 -4.19 -0.62 -13.02
CA VAL A 10 -4.52 -1.84 -12.26
C VAL A 10 -4.25 -1.65 -10.78
N LEU A 11 -3.11 -1.08 -10.42
CA LEU A 11 -2.74 -0.84 -9.02
C LEU A 11 -3.70 0.14 -8.34
N VAL A 12 -3.98 1.27 -8.98
CA VAL A 12 -4.93 2.28 -8.47
C VAL A 12 -6.34 1.69 -8.36
N GLY A 13 -6.84 1.01 -9.40
CA GLY A 13 -8.17 0.40 -9.39
C GLY A 13 -8.35 -0.61 -8.26
N LYS A 14 -7.35 -1.47 -8.04
CA LYS A 14 -7.33 -2.41 -6.91
C LYS A 14 -7.33 -1.70 -5.56
N ARG A 15 -6.55 -0.62 -5.41
CA ARG A 15 -6.46 0.12 -4.15
C ARG A 15 -7.74 0.88 -3.84
N VAL A 16 -8.38 1.52 -4.83
CA VAL A 16 -9.72 2.11 -4.67
C VAL A 16 -10.71 1.06 -4.19
N ARG A 17 -10.72 -0.13 -4.80
CA ARG A 17 -11.58 -1.24 -4.37
C ARG A 17 -11.32 -1.68 -2.93
N GLN A 18 -10.05 -1.74 -2.52
CA GLN A 18 -9.68 -2.10 -1.16
C GLN A 18 -10.17 -1.05 -0.16
N LEU A 19 -9.91 0.23 -0.40
CA LEU A 19 -10.35 1.35 0.44
C LEU A 19 -11.88 1.39 0.56
N ARG A 20 -12.61 1.18 -0.54
CA ARG A 20 -14.07 1.06 -0.52
C ARG A 20 -14.55 -0.09 0.37
N LYS A 21 -13.90 -1.26 0.27
CA LYS A 21 -14.26 -2.42 1.09
C LYS A 21 -13.97 -2.21 2.57
N ILE A 22 -12.90 -1.48 2.92
CA ILE A 22 -12.59 -1.09 4.31
C ILE A 22 -13.73 -0.24 4.89
N GLN A 23 -14.32 0.65 4.08
CA GLN A 23 -15.50 1.44 4.46
C GLN A 23 -16.81 0.63 4.51
N GLY A 24 -16.80 -0.64 4.08
CA GLY A 24 -18.00 -1.48 4.00
C GLY A 24 -18.99 -1.08 2.90
N TRP A 25 -18.59 -0.27 1.92
CA TRP A 25 -19.49 0.28 0.91
C TRP A 25 -19.61 -0.61 -0.34
N SER A 26 -20.80 -0.64 -0.94
CA SER A 26 -21.01 -1.20 -2.29
C SER A 26 -20.45 -0.24 -3.36
N GLN A 27 -20.33 -0.71 -4.61
CA GLN A 27 -19.95 0.18 -5.72
C GLN A 27 -20.99 1.29 -5.91
N SER A 28 -22.29 0.97 -5.89
CA SER A 28 -23.37 1.97 -5.93
C SER A 28 -23.21 3.03 -4.84
N GLU A 29 -22.86 2.61 -3.62
CA GLU A 29 -22.76 3.49 -2.45
C GLU A 29 -21.59 4.49 -2.54
N LEU A 30 -20.43 4.05 -3.02
CA LEU A 30 -19.30 4.94 -3.29
C LEU A 30 -19.56 5.82 -4.52
N ALA A 31 -20.18 5.27 -5.56
CA ALA A 31 -20.50 6.02 -6.76
C ALA A 31 -21.45 7.19 -6.45
N PHE A 32 -22.47 6.92 -5.62
CA PHE A 32 -23.38 7.95 -5.10
C PHE A 32 -22.63 9.04 -4.32
N ARG A 33 -21.75 8.67 -3.38
CA ARG A 33 -20.95 9.65 -2.59
C ARG A 33 -20.00 10.48 -3.43
N ALA A 34 -19.41 9.87 -4.46
CA ALA A 34 -18.48 10.54 -5.36
C ALA A 34 -19.20 11.25 -6.53
N ASP A 35 -20.54 11.27 -6.52
CA ASP A 35 -21.40 11.88 -7.54
C ASP A 35 -21.08 11.37 -8.97
N MET A 36 -20.86 10.06 -9.09
CA MET A 36 -20.44 9.42 -10.33
C MET A 36 -21.32 8.24 -10.72
N GLN A 37 -21.28 7.88 -12.00
CA GLN A 37 -21.97 6.70 -12.50
C GLN A 37 -21.33 5.43 -11.91
N GLU A 38 -22.14 4.53 -11.37
CA GLU A 38 -21.69 3.25 -10.82
C GLU A 38 -20.87 2.44 -11.83
N SER A 39 -21.28 2.44 -13.11
CA SER A 39 -20.56 1.76 -14.19
C SER A 39 -19.16 2.33 -14.45
N TYR A 40 -18.97 3.64 -14.22
CA TYR A 40 -17.67 4.29 -14.33
C TYR A 40 -16.78 3.89 -13.15
N LEU A 41 -17.30 3.91 -11.92
CA LEU A 41 -16.57 3.45 -10.73
C LEU A 41 -16.18 1.97 -10.87
N ALA A 42 -17.10 1.12 -11.34
CA ALA A 42 -16.82 -0.30 -11.54
C ALA A 42 -15.73 -0.52 -12.60
N GLY A 43 -15.72 0.29 -13.67
CA GLY A 43 -14.66 0.29 -14.69
C GLY A 43 -13.32 0.83 -14.17
N MET A 44 -13.33 1.77 -13.23
CA MET A 44 -12.12 2.23 -12.50
C MET A 44 -11.54 1.09 -11.67
N GLU A 45 -12.35 0.42 -10.85
CA GLU A 45 -11.87 -0.65 -9.95
C GLU A 45 -11.33 -1.88 -10.68
N ARG A 46 -11.87 -2.19 -11.86
CA ARG A 46 -11.38 -3.28 -12.72
C ARG A 46 -10.21 -2.88 -13.60
N ALA A 47 -9.87 -1.59 -13.64
CA ALA A 47 -8.92 -1.06 -14.59
C ALA A 47 -9.34 -1.38 -16.05
N ASP A 48 -10.62 -1.20 -16.35
CA ASP A 48 -11.13 -1.23 -17.74
C ASP A 48 -11.05 0.17 -18.37
N ARG A 49 -11.07 1.24 -17.56
CA ARG A 49 -11.05 2.64 -18.01
C ARG A 49 -9.80 3.36 -17.56
N ASN A 50 -9.28 4.27 -18.40
CA ASN A 50 -8.28 5.25 -17.96
C ASN A 50 -8.97 6.34 -17.15
N VAL A 51 -8.58 6.46 -15.88
CA VAL A 51 -9.21 7.36 -14.91
C VAL A 51 -8.47 8.67 -14.91
N THR A 52 -9.20 9.78 -15.03
CA THR A 52 -8.61 11.11 -14.87
C THR A 52 -8.30 11.38 -13.41
N LEU A 53 -7.32 12.25 -13.14
CA LEU A 53 -7.01 12.67 -11.76
C LEU A 53 -8.22 13.33 -11.08
N ASP A 54 -9.06 14.07 -11.82
CA ASP A 54 -10.28 14.67 -11.27
C ASP A 54 -11.28 13.61 -10.78
N SER A 55 -11.51 12.57 -11.60
CA SER A 55 -12.37 11.46 -11.21
C SER A 55 -11.82 10.72 -9.99
N LEU A 56 -10.50 10.52 -9.94
CA LEU A 56 -9.84 9.92 -8.78
C LEU A 56 -9.99 10.81 -7.54
N ALA A 57 -9.77 12.12 -7.65
CA ALA A 57 -9.91 13.07 -6.54
C ALA A 57 -11.33 13.05 -5.94
N ARG A 58 -12.37 12.93 -6.78
CA ARG A 58 -13.76 12.78 -6.31
C ARG A 58 -13.96 11.50 -5.49
N VAL A 59 -13.39 10.38 -5.95
CA VAL A 59 -13.45 9.11 -5.20
C VAL A 59 -12.71 9.21 -3.87
N LEU A 60 -11.52 9.79 -3.86
CA LEU A 60 -10.71 9.93 -2.63
C LEU A 60 -11.39 10.86 -1.62
N THR A 61 -11.99 11.95 -2.10
CA THR A 61 -12.80 12.85 -1.28
C THR A 61 -13.99 12.11 -0.68
N ALA A 62 -14.71 11.31 -1.48
CA ALA A 62 -15.83 10.50 -1.01
C ALA A 62 -15.42 9.42 0.01
N LEU A 63 -14.22 8.86 -0.14
CA LEU A 63 -13.64 7.88 0.79
C LEU A 63 -13.05 8.53 2.06
N GLY A 64 -12.86 9.85 2.07
CA GLY A 64 -12.23 10.57 3.18
C GLY A 64 -10.75 10.22 3.38
N VAL A 65 -10.01 9.98 2.29
CA VAL A 65 -8.60 9.56 2.35
C VAL A 65 -7.69 10.50 1.57
N GLU A 66 -6.43 10.58 1.99
CA GLU A 66 -5.41 11.36 1.29
C GLU A 66 -4.96 10.67 -0.01
N PRO A 67 -4.48 11.42 -1.02
CA PRO A 67 -3.97 10.83 -2.26
C PRO A 67 -2.90 9.77 -2.08
N ILE A 68 -2.02 9.91 -1.08
CA ILE A 68 -0.97 8.93 -0.80
C ILE A 68 -1.54 7.53 -0.51
N GLU A 69 -2.74 7.44 0.08
CA GLU A 69 -3.37 6.17 0.41
C GLU A 69 -3.72 5.36 -0.84
N VAL A 70 -4.02 6.01 -1.97
CA VAL A 70 -4.32 5.28 -3.21
C VAL A 70 -3.07 4.76 -3.93
N PHE A 71 -1.91 5.34 -3.65
CA PHE A 71 -0.62 4.95 -4.25
C PHE A 71 0.21 4.03 -3.36
N ARG A 72 -0.28 3.67 -2.16
CA ARG A 72 0.38 2.73 -1.25
C ARG A 72 0.11 1.28 -1.65
N PHE A 73 0.73 0.85 -2.75
CA PHE A 73 0.49 -0.47 -3.36
C PHE A 73 1.07 -1.66 -2.59
N GLY A 74 2.05 -1.43 -1.71
CA GLY A 74 2.57 -2.48 -0.81
C GLY A 74 1.48 -3.12 0.07
N GLU A 75 0.32 -2.48 0.20
CA GLU A 75 -0.83 -2.99 0.94
C GLU A 75 -1.78 -3.90 0.12
N LEU A 76 -1.56 -4.04 -1.19
CA LEU A 76 -2.34 -4.93 -2.07
C LEU A 76 -1.85 -6.39 -2.05
N GLU A 77 -0.57 -6.61 -1.73
CA GLU A 77 0.11 -7.92 -1.61
C GLU A 77 -0.22 -8.65 -0.30
N ILE A 78 -1.05 -8.06 0.57
CA ILE A 78 -1.27 -8.49 1.95
C ILE A 78 -2.13 -9.78 2.08
N GLY A 79 -2.49 -10.42 0.96
CA GLY A 79 -3.20 -11.70 0.95
C GLY A 79 -2.29 -12.90 1.19
N LYS A 80 -2.17 -13.34 2.45
CA LYS A 80 -1.59 -14.61 2.96
C LYS A 80 -0.09 -14.56 3.35
N GLY A 81 0.20 -14.03 4.54
CA GLY A 81 1.45 -14.26 5.28
C GLY A 81 2.31 -13.02 5.56
N LEU A 82 2.12 -11.93 4.80
CA LEU A 82 2.89 -10.69 4.93
C LEU A 82 2.33 -9.70 5.97
N GLU A 83 1.09 -9.88 6.44
CA GLU A 83 0.44 -9.04 7.46
C GLU A 83 1.29 -8.91 8.73
N GLY A 84 1.81 -10.02 9.24
CA GLY A 84 2.62 -10.04 10.46
C GLY A 84 3.95 -9.31 10.28
N LYS A 85 4.64 -9.52 9.16
CA LYS A 85 5.93 -8.86 8.88
C LYS A 85 5.74 -7.35 8.72
N GLN A 86 4.73 -6.93 7.97
CA GLN A 86 4.48 -5.51 7.72
C GLN A 86 3.96 -4.80 8.99
N ALA A 87 3.15 -5.46 9.81
CA ALA A 87 2.75 -4.96 11.11
C ALA A 87 3.95 -4.81 12.06
N ALA A 88 4.82 -5.81 12.13
CA ALA A 88 6.04 -5.76 12.94
C ALA A 88 6.98 -4.61 12.51
N ILE A 89 7.17 -4.42 11.20
CA ILE A 89 7.97 -3.30 10.66
C ILE A 89 7.35 -1.95 11.03
N ARG A 90 6.03 -1.79 10.90
CA ARG A 90 5.34 -0.53 11.25
C ARG A 90 5.44 -0.21 12.73
N LEU A 91 5.23 -1.20 13.60
CA LEU A 91 5.35 -1.04 15.05
C LEU A 91 6.79 -0.67 15.44
N HIS A 92 7.79 -1.30 14.80
CA HIS A 92 9.18 -0.91 15.01
C HIS A 92 9.48 0.51 14.51
N ALA A 93 8.97 0.91 13.34
CA ALA A 93 9.16 2.26 12.83
C ALA A 93 8.58 3.31 13.78
N ALA A 94 7.36 3.09 14.28
CA ALA A 94 6.73 3.99 15.26
C ALA A 94 7.55 4.10 16.55
N PHE A 95 8.10 2.99 17.07
CA PHE A 95 8.98 3.02 18.24
C PHE A 95 10.27 3.80 18.02
N LEU A 96 10.83 3.76 16.81
CA LEU A 96 12.08 4.44 16.47
C LEU A 96 11.87 5.94 16.22
N ASP A 97 10.67 6.36 15.82
CA ASP A 97 10.34 7.76 15.53
C ASP A 97 10.42 8.64 16.80
N GLU A 98 10.16 8.05 17.97
CA GLU A 98 10.24 8.72 19.27
C GLU A 98 11.66 8.79 19.86
N ARG A 99 12.69 8.34 19.12
CA ARG A 99 14.07 8.22 19.61
C ARG A 99 14.98 9.29 19.02
N SER A 100 16.12 9.51 19.68
CA SER A 100 17.16 10.38 19.14
C SER A 100 17.81 9.79 17.89
N LEU A 101 18.36 10.65 17.03
CA LEU A 101 19.05 10.23 15.81
C LEU A 101 20.24 9.31 16.13
N GLU A 102 20.96 9.59 17.22
CA GLU A 102 22.08 8.79 17.69
C GLU A 102 21.66 7.36 18.06
N GLU A 103 20.52 7.21 18.75
CA GLU A 103 19.94 5.90 19.10
C GLU A 103 19.49 5.14 17.85
N VAL A 104 18.80 5.81 16.92
CA VAL A 104 18.34 5.20 15.66
C VAL A 104 19.53 4.71 14.83
N GLU A 105 20.60 5.49 14.75
CA GLU A 105 21.81 5.14 14.00
C GLU A 105 22.60 4.00 14.66
N LEU A 106 22.64 3.94 15.99
CA LEU A 106 23.18 2.80 16.73
C LEU A 106 22.41 1.53 16.41
N ILE A 107 21.08 1.57 16.51
CA ILE A 107 20.20 0.43 16.19
C ILE A 107 20.40 -0.02 14.74
N ARG A 108 20.51 0.92 13.80
CA ARG A 108 20.77 0.63 12.38
C ARG A 108 22.09 -0.11 12.17
N ARG A 109 23.15 0.26 12.89
CA ARG A 109 24.45 -0.46 12.83
C ARG A 109 24.33 -1.87 13.39
N LEU A 110 23.77 -2.02 14.59
CA LEU A 110 23.56 -3.32 15.22
C LEU A 110 22.71 -4.25 14.34
N ALA A 111 21.64 -3.73 13.75
CA ALA A 111 20.79 -4.51 12.84
C ALA A 111 21.58 -5.03 11.63
N LYS A 112 22.47 -4.21 11.03
CA LYS A 112 23.33 -4.66 9.93
C LYS A 112 24.27 -5.77 10.36
N ASP A 113 24.90 -5.66 11.52
CA ASP A 113 25.85 -6.64 12.02
C ASP A 113 25.18 -7.98 12.34
N VAL A 114 24.00 -7.93 12.97
CA VAL A 114 23.16 -9.12 13.22
C VAL A 114 22.77 -9.80 11.91
N MET A 115 22.31 -9.04 10.91
CA MET A 115 21.93 -9.59 9.62
C MET A 115 23.12 -10.23 8.89
N ALA A 116 24.27 -9.57 8.86
CA ALA A 116 25.50 -10.13 8.29
C ALA A 116 25.91 -11.46 8.97
N THR A 117 25.72 -11.54 10.29
CA THR A 117 26.00 -12.76 11.05
C THR A 117 25.04 -13.89 10.64
N ILE A 118 23.73 -13.62 10.58
CA ILE A 118 22.71 -14.60 10.16
C ILE A 118 22.98 -15.09 8.73
N ASP A 119 23.28 -14.19 7.81
CA ASP A 119 23.55 -14.52 6.41
C ASP A 119 24.80 -15.40 6.27
N SER A 120 25.83 -15.13 7.08
CA SER A 120 27.05 -15.96 7.12
C SER A 120 26.80 -17.37 7.65
N GLN A 121 25.84 -17.56 8.55
CA GLN A 121 25.49 -18.88 9.09
C GLN A 121 24.67 -19.70 8.11
N LYS A 122 23.75 -19.10 7.36
CA LYS A 122 22.99 -19.78 6.31
C LYS A 122 23.88 -20.34 5.21
N LYS A 123 24.86 -19.55 4.74
CA LYS A 123 25.84 -19.99 3.72
C LYS A 123 26.75 -21.15 4.15
N LYS A 124 26.87 -21.43 5.45
CA LYS A 124 27.64 -22.58 5.98
C LYS A 124 26.81 -23.86 6.07
N GLN A 125 25.49 -23.76 5.90
CA GLN A 125 24.54 -24.87 6.00
C GLN A 125 24.04 -25.36 4.62
N GLU A 126 24.40 -24.66 3.55
CA GLU A 126 24.21 -25.02 2.14
C GLU A 126 25.48 -25.65 1.57
#